data_AF-A0A8J3HTZ1-F1
#
_entry.id   AF-A0A8J3HTZ1-F1
#
_cell.length_a   1.000
_cell.length_b   1.000
_cell.length_c   1.000
_cell.angle_alpha   90.00
_cell.angle_beta   90.00
_cell.angle_gamma   90.00
#
_symmetry.space_group_name_H-M   'P 1'
#
loop_
_entity.id
_entity.type
_entity.pdbx_description
1 polymer ?
#
loop_
_entity_poly.entity_id
_entity_poly.type
_entity_poly.pdbx_seq_one_letter_code
_entity_poly.pdbx_strand_id
1 'polypeptide(L)'
;MSDEDQELHAEYDELENYIEALHKEQISQPPRELAPELHPIARVFSLFRSITTQHVEPDPDFVDDLRQQLRTQLEQHTEIYASRHEQQALLTRDFAAQRTNLSRRSFLTNGAVAAASFTVGAVLSADVVHKQNEELAENQIQRTSHQDYYTTQVVPDTVPSRWERVANLNEVGAGAVRFETHAFAGYVVLRDQDDGAEKTGEVVAVMATCPHMGCLVQWDSDERCFACPCHGGLFSKYGEPMQGPVMYLTALPRLETRIQDNQIYVKVPRSGATT
;
A
#
# COMPACT_ATOMS: atom_id res chain seq x y z
N MET A 1 -40.21 -6.84 15.22
CA MET A 1 -38.81 -6.58 14.84
C MET A 1 -38.20 -5.91 16.04
N SER A 2 -37.12 -6.46 16.58
CA SER A 2 -36.33 -5.77 17.60
C SER A 2 -35.66 -4.54 16.97
N ASP A 3 -35.18 -3.61 17.79
CA ASP A 3 -34.41 -2.46 17.30
C ASP A 3 -33.12 -2.94 16.59
N GLU A 4 -32.51 -4.03 17.06
CA GLU A 4 -31.38 -4.70 16.39
C GLU A 4 -31.72 -5.21 14.98
N ASP A 5 -32.93 -5.78 14.78
CA ASP A 5 -33.37 -6.23 13.45
C ASP A 5 -33.56 -5.06 12.47
N GLN A 6 -33.88 -3.87 12.99
CA GLN A 6 -34.09 -2.67 12.17
C GLN A 6 -32.77 -2.03 11.76
N GLU A 7 -31.81 -1.94 12.69
CA GLU A 7 -30.45 -1.46 12.40
C GLU A 7 -29.77 -2.36 11.38
N LEU A 8 -29.83 -3.68 11.57
CA LEU A 8 -29.25 -4.63 10.62
C LEU A 8 -29.88 -4.49 9.22
N HIS A 9 -31.19 -4.29 9.14
CA HIS A 9 -31.87 -4.11 7.85
C HIS A 9 -31.40 -2.83 7.13
N ALA A 10 -31.21 -1.73 7.86
CA ALA A 10 -30.69 -0.50 7.29
C ALA A 10 -29.25 -0.68 6.74
N GLU A 11 -28.41 -1.45 7.45
CA GLU A 11 -27.06 -1.78 6.96
C GLU A 11 -27.06 -2.65 5.71
N TYR A 12 -28.01 -3.59 5.59
CA TYR A 12 -28.22 -4.38 4.37
C TYR A 12 -28.60 -3.48 3.19
N ASP A 13 -29.50 -2.52 3.40
CA ASP A 13 -29.93 -1.59 2.36
C ASP A 13 -28.76 -0.69 1.91
N GLU A 14 -27.91 -0.23 2.83
CA GLU A 14 -26.68 0.50 2.50
C GLU A 14 -25.71 -0.34 1.66
N LEU A 15 -25.53 -1.61 2.01
CA LEU A 15 -24.68 -2.53 1.26
C LEU A 15 -25.24 -2.82 -0.15
N GLU A 16 -26.55 -2.99 -0.29
CA GLU A 16 -27.19 -3.23 -1.60
C GLU A 16 -27.02 -2.01 -2.52
N ASN A 17 -27.26 -0.81 -1.98
CA ASN A 17 -27.01 0.45 -2.69
C ASN A 17 -25.54 0.61 -3.11
N TYR A 18 -24.61 0.23 -2.23
CA TYR A 18 -23.18 0.22 -2.54
C TYR A 18 -22.87 -0.72 -3.70
N ILE A 19 -23.34 -1.98 -3.64
CA ILE A 19 -23.15 -2.99 -4.68
C ILE A 19 -23.75 -2.54 -6.02
N GLU A 20 -24.95 -1.95 -6.01
CA GLU A 20 -25.56 -1.40 -7.22
C GLU A 20 -24.76 -0.25 -7.83
N ALA A 21 -24.26 0.68 -7.00
CA ALA A 21 -23.44 1.78 -7.47
C ALA A 21 -22.13 1.25 -8.09
N LEU A 22 -21.51 0.25 -7.47
CA LEU A 22 -20.33 -0.41 -8.03
C LEU A 22 -20.63 -1.07 -9.38
N HIS A 23 -21.77 -1.76 -9.53
CA HIS A 23 -22.21 -2.34 -10.80
C HIS A 23 -22.42 -1.31 -11.91
N LYS A 24 -22.88 -0.10 -11.56
CA LYS A 24 -23.10 1.01 -12.50
C LYS A 24 -21.80 1.79 -12.81
N GLU A 25 -20.64 1.24 -12.46
CA GLU A 25 -19.33 1.90 -12.52
C GLU A 25 -19.27 3.24 -11.76
N GLN A 26 -20.22 3.51 -10.87
CA GLN A 26 -20.24 4.75 -10.10
C GLN A 26 -19.19 4.72 -8.99
N ILE A 27 -18.76 5.91 -8.59
CA ILE A 27 -17.91 6.11 -7.42
C ILE A 27 -18.79 5.86 -6.20
N SER A 28 -18.49 4.82 -5.42
CA SER A 28 -19.20 4.56 -4.17
C SER A 28 -18.20 4.26 -3.07
N GLN A 29 -18.41 4.87 -1.91
CA GLN A 29 -17.68 4.55 -0.69
C GLN A 29 -18.35 3.32 -0.07
N PRO A 30 -17.57 2.33 0.39
CA PRO A 30 -18.18 1.24 1.17
C PRO A 30 -18.80 1.82 2.44
N PRO A 31 -19.89 1.21 2.96
CA PRO A 31 -20.52 1.67 4.19
C PRO A 31 -19.50 1.74 5.34
N ARG A 32 -19.54 2.82 6.12
CA ARG A 32 -18.52 3.14 7.15
C ARG A 32 -18.62 2.23 8.38
N GLU A 33 -19.83 1.78 8.68
CA GLU A 33 -20.16 0.85 9.76
C GLU A 33 -20.94 -0.30 9.12
N LEU A 34 -20.33 -1.49 9.07
CA LEU A 34 -20.98 -2.72 8.62
C LEU A 34 -20.97 -3.69 9.78
N ALA A 35 -22.07 -4.39 10.00
CA ALA A 35 -22.08 -5.53 10.91
C ALA A 35 -20.96 -6.52 10.52
N PRO A 36 -20.30 -7.16 11.52
CA PRO A 36 -19.25 -8.14 11.31
C PRO A 36 -19.57 -9.22 10.25
N GLU A 37 -20.84 -9.60 10.14
CA GLU A 37 -21.38 -10.58 9.19
C GLU A 37 -21.42 -10.14 7.73
N LEU A 38 -21.44 -8.83 7.46
CA LEU A 38 -21.52 -8.26 6.10
C LEU A 38 -20.15 -8.00 5.46
N HIS A 39 -19.10 -7.88 6.27
CA HIS A 39 -17.73 -7.64 5.80
C HIS A 39 -17.21 -8.65 4.76
N PRO A 40 -17.45 -9.98 4.88
CA PRO A 40 -17.00 -10.95 3.89
C PRO A 40 -17.62 -10.71 2.50
N ILE A 41 -18.90 -10.31 2.45
CA ILE A 41 -19.64 -10.08 1.20
C ILE A 41 -19.08 -8.83 0.50
N ALA A 42 -18.96 -7.72 1.24
CA ALA A 42 -18.38 -6.48 0.72
C ALA A 42 -16.96 -6.69 0.19
N ARG A 43 -16.15 -7.51 0.89
CA ARG A 43 -14.77 -7.84 0.49
C ARG A 43 -14.69 -8.67 -0.78
N VAL A 44 -15.57 -9.67 -0.95
CA VAL A 44 -15.58 -10.48 -2.17
C VAL A 44 -15.99 -9.63 -3.37
N PHE A 45 -17.00 -8.78 -3.21
CA PHE A 45 -17.48 -7.93 -4.28
C PHE A 45 -16.42 -6.91 -4.74
N SER A 46 -15.70 -6.32 -3.79
CA SER A 46 -14.60 -5.38 -4.08
C SER A 46 -13.42 -6.07 -4.79
N LEU A 47 -13.09 -7.31 -4.41
CA LEU A 47 -12.12 -8.15 -5.12
C LEU A 47 -12.53 -8.41 -6.57
N PHE A 48 -13.78 -8.80 -6.82
CA PHE A 48 -14.26 -9.02 -8.20
C PHE A 48 -14.14 -7.75 -9.06
N ARG A 49 -14.49 -6.58 -8.51
CA ARG A 49 -14.33 -5.29 -9.22
C ARG A 49 -12.88 -4.96 -9.55
N SER A 50 -11.95 -5.24 -8.63
CA SER A 50 -10.52 -5.00 -8.84
C SER A 50 -9.92 -5.86 -9.97
N ILE A 51 -10.55 -7.00 -10.27
CA ILE A 51 -10.15 -7.93 -11.34
C ILE A 51 -10.85 -7.58 -12.66
N THR A 52 -12.03 -6.97 -12.61
CA THR A 52 -12.74 -6.47 -13.79
C THR A 52 -12.28 -5.05 -14.12
N THR A 53 -11.02 -4.88 -14.52
CA THR A 53 -10.66 -3.70 -15.31
C THR A 53 -11.30 -3.86 -16.69
N GLN A 54 -11.89 -2.79 -17.23
CA GLN A 54 -12.31 -2.76 -18.64
C GLN A 54 -11.17 -3.34 -19.49
N HIS A 55 -11.49 -4.32 -20.33
CA HIS A 55 -10.53 -5.05 -21.16
C HIS A 55 -9.69 -4.07 -22.01
N VAL A 56 -8.53 -3.71 -21.49
CA VAL A 56 -7.37 -3.33 -22.29
C VAL A 56 -6.53 -4.60 -22.34
N GLU A 57 -6.53 -5.25 -23.50
CA GLU A 57 -5.60 -6.34 -23.73
C GLU A 57 -4.19 -5.75 -23.63
N PRO A 58 -3.33 -6.25 -22.71
CA PRO A 58 -2.02 -5.67 -22.50
C PRO A 58 -1.18 -5.76 -23.76
N ASP A 59 -0.29 -4.78 -23.96
CA ASP A 59 0.62 -4.73 -25.10
C ASP A 59 1.35 -6.08 -25.28
N PRO A 60 1.22 -6.76 -26.42
CA PRO A 60 1.79 -8.09 -26.63
C PRO A 60 3.30 -8.14 -26.40
N ASP A 61 4.03 -7.07 -26.71
CA ASP A 61 5.47 -6.99 -26.49
C ASP A 61 5.81 -6.99 -24.98
N PHE A 62 5.02 -6.28 -24.18
CA PHE A 62 5.15 -6.29 -22.72
C PHE A 62 4.85 -7.68 -22.13
N VAL A 63 3.82 -8.36 -22.65
CA VAL A 63 3.45 -9.71 -22.19
C VAL A 63 4.56 -10.71 -22.51
N ASP A 64 5.19 -10.59 -23.68
CA ASP A 64 6.30 -11.46 -24.07
C ASP A 64 7.56 -11.21 -23.25
N ASP A 65 7.90 -9.94 -22.96
CA ASP A 65 9.02 -9.60 -22.07
C ASP A 65 8.79 -10.15 -20.66
N LEU A 66 7.58 -9.96 -20.10
CA LEU A 66 7.23 -10.48 -18.78
C LEU A 66 7.31 -12.02 -18.74
N ARG A 67 6.85 -12.72 -19.79
CA ARG A 67 6.98 -14.18 -19.89
C ARG A 67 8.44 -14.62 -19.91
N GLN A 68 9.31 -13.90 -20.63
CA GLN A 68 10.74 -14.20 -20.66
C GLN A 68 11.37 -13.99 -19.30
N GLN A 69 11.10 -12.86 -18.63
CA GLN A 69 11.60 -12.59 -17.29
C GLN A 69 11.16 -13.65 -16.29
N LEU A 70 9.88 -14.03 -16.29
CA LEU A 70 9.36 -15.06 -15.38
C LEU A 70 9.99 -16.44 -15.65
N ARG A 71 10.26 -16.79 -16.91
CA ARG A 71 11.01 -18.00 -17.25
C ARG A 71 12.42 -17.96 -16.68
N THR A 72 13.15 -16.88 -16.90
CA THR A 72 14.51 -16.72 -16.38
C THR A 72 14.53 -16.78 -14.85
N GLN A 73 13.58 -16.13 -14.17
CA GLN A 73 13.46 -16.20 -12.72
C GLN A 73 13.13 -17.61 -12.23
N LEU A 74 12.25 -18.34 -12.91
CA LEU A 74 11.94 -19.73 -12.59
C LEU A 74 13.16 -20.62 -12.77
N GLU A 75 13.91 -20.47 -13.86
CA GLU A 75 15.14 -21.22 -14.15
C GLU A 75 16.20 -20.97 -13.06
N GLN A 76 16.47 -19.70 -12.74
CA GLN A 76 17.37 -19.31 -11.65
C GLN A 76 16.93 -19.87 -10.30
N HIS A 77 15.62 -19.85 -10.02
CA HIS A 77 15.10 -20.38 -8.77
C HIS A 77 15.22 -21.91 -8.71
N THR A 78 15.00 -22.62 -9.82
CA THR A 78 15.27 -24.07 -9.89
C THR A 78 16.75 -24.41 -9.71
N GLU A 79 17.67 -23.60 -10.24
CA GLU A 79 19.11 -23.78 -10.03
C GLU A 79 19.51 -23.54 -8.56
N ILE A 80 18.92 -22.52 -7.92
CA ILE A 80 19.11 -22.25 -6.49
C ILE A 80 18.55 -23.38 -5.62
N TYR A 81 17.38 -23.93 -5.97
CA TYR A 81 16.79 -25.07 -5.26
C TYR A 81 17.62 -26.35 -5.46
N ALA A 82 18.10 -26.63 -6.67
CA ALA A 82 18.93 -27.78 -6.97
C ALA A 82 20.28 -27.72 -6.24
N SER A 83 20.97 -26.58 -6.29
CA SER A 83 22.26 -26.37 -5.61
C SER A 83 22.15 -26.44 -4.08
N ARG A 84 21.07 -25.89 -3.50
CA ARG A 84 20.80 -25.98 -2.05
C ARG A 84 20.52 -27.42 -1.62
N HIS A 85 19.81 -28.19 -2.44
CA HIS A 85 19.52 -29.60 -2.15
C HIS A 85 20.78 -30.49 -2.28
N GLU A 86 21.69 -30.16 -3.20
CA GLU A 86 22.97 -30.83 -3.37
C GLU A 86 23.95 -30.51 -2.22
N GLN A 87 24.03 -29.24 -1.79
CA GLN A 87 24.79 -28.84 -0.61
C GLN A 87 24.26 -29.50 0.68
N GLN A 88 22.93 -29.62 0.83
CA GLN A 88 22.32 -30.28 1.99
C GLN A 88 22.55 -31.80 1.97
N ALA A 89 22.60 -32.43 0.79
CA ALA A 89 22.97 -33.85 0.63
C ALA A 89 24.46 -34.12 0.93
N LEU A 90 25.36 -33.18 0.61
CA LEU A 90 26.78 -33.25 0.98
C LEU A 90 26.99 -33.11 2.49
N LEU A 91 26.34 -32.13 3.11
CA LEU A 91 26.40 -31.92 4.57
C LEU A 91 25.89 -33.13 5.35
N THR A 92 24.77 -33.73 4.92
CA THR A 92 24.22 -34.94 5.57
C THR A 92 25.12 -36.18 5.42
N ARG A 93 25.87 -36.30 4.32
CA ARG A 93 26.88 -37.36 4.14
C ARG A 93 28.07 -37.21 5.09
N ASP A 94 28.58 -35.99 5.26
CA ASP A 94 29.68 -35.70 6.19
C ASP A 94 29.27 -35.97 7.65
N PHE A 95 28.04 -35.59 8.03
CA PHE A 95 27.49 -35.90 9.35
C PHE A 95 27.29 -37.41 9.60
N ALA A 96 26.94 -38.19 8.57
CA ALA A 96 26.80 -39.64 8.69
C ALA A 96 28.15 -40.36 8.82
N ALA A 97 29.18 -39.90 8.09
CA ALA A 97 30.54 -40.42 8.21
C ALA A 97 31.19 -40.12 9.57
N GLN A 98 30.81 -39.03 10.22
CA GLN A 98 31.33 -38.66 11.54
C GLN A 98 30.70 -39.46 12.69
N ARG A 99 29.51 -40.05 12.49
CA ARG A 99 28.82 -40.87 13.50
C ARG A 99 29.37 -42.28 13.67
N THR A 100 30.14 -42.82 12.72
CA THR A 100 30.66 -44.20 12.81
C THR A 100 31.91 -44.34 13.68
N ASN A 101 32.49 -43.23 14.17
CA ASN A 101 33.73 -43.23 14.97
C ASN A 101 33.54 -42.95 16.48
N LEU A 102 32.30 -42.85 16.97
CA LEU A 102 32.05 -42.63 18.41
C LEU A 102 31.64 -43.94 19.09
N SER A 103 32.61 -44.59 19.72
CA SER A 103 32.37 -45.75 20.60
C SER A 103 31.55 -45.34 21.82
N ARG A 104 30.59 -46.19 22.23
CA ARG A 104 29.76 -46.02 23.43
C ARG A 104 30.57 -45.76 24.71
N ARG A 105 31.85 -46.14 24.74
CA ARG A 105 32.76 -45.91 25.87
C ARG A 105 33.17 -44.43 26.02
N SER A 106 33.23 -43.68 24.92
CA SER A 106 33.60 -42.26 24.89
C SER A 106 32.48 -41.33 25.40
N PHE A 107 31.23 -41.79 25.33
CA PHE A 107 30.05 -41.04 25.74
C PHE A 107 29.82 -41.06 27.26
N LEU A 108 30.26 -42.14 27.95
CA LEU A 108 30.06 -42.29 29.38
C LEU A 108 31.17 -41.66 30.24
N THR A 109 32.35 -41.38 29.67
CA THR A 109 33.47 -40.78 30.41
C THR A 109 33.47 -39.25 30.41
N ASN A 110 32.84 -38.61 29.41
CA ASN A 110 32.85 -37.14 29.26
C ASN A 110 31.49 -36.47 29.53
N GLY A 111 30.48 -37.22 29.97
CA GLY A 111 29.12 -36.72 30.20
C GLY A 111 28.92 -36.02 31.54
N ALA A 112 29.65 -34.93 31.80
CA ALA A 112 29.46 -34.12 33.01
C ALA A 112 29.78 -32.64 32.82
N VAL A 113 29.31 -32.00 31.74
CA VAL A 113 29.24 -30.52 31.68
C VAL A 113 28.00 -30.10 30.86
N ALA A 114 27.31 -29.07 31.36
CA ALA A 114 26.20 -28.30 30.76
C ALA A 114 24.78 -28.61 31.28
N ALA A 115 24.57 -28.37 32.58
CA ALA A 115 23.26 -28.00 33.13
C ALA A 115 23.40 -26.67 33.90
N ALA A 116 23.66 -25.58 33.18
CA ALA A 116 23.59 -24.23 33.74
C ALA A 116 23.41 -23.23 32.59
N SER A 117 22.16 -22.87 32.27
CA SER A 117 21.77 -21.57 31.67
C SER A 117 20.31 -21.62 31.20
N PHE A 118 19.35 -21.55 32.13
CA PHE A 118 17.99 -21.03 31.89
C PHE A 118 17.38 -20.62 33.23
N THR A 119 17.95 -19.57 33.83
CA THR A 119 17.34 -18.86 34.95
C THR A 119 17.08 -17.42 34.51
N VAL A 120 15.92 -16.88 34.89
CA VAL A 120 15.32 -15.58 34.51
C VAL A 120 14.41 -15.64 33.27
N GLY A 121 13.31 -16.40 33.39
CA GLY A 121 12.06 -16.01 32.75
C GLY A 121 11.36 -15.00 33.65
N ALA A 122 11.48 -13.71 33.34
CA ALA A 122 10.70 -12.67 33.99
C ALA A 122 9.26 -12.76 33.47
N VAL A 123 8.32 -13.07 34.37
CA VAL A 123 6.89 -12.89 34.13
C VAL A 123 6.62 -11.39 34.09
N LEU A 124 6.53 -10.83 32.88
CA LEU A 124 5.93 -9.51 32.69
C LEU A 124 4.42 -9.73 32.57
N SER A 125 3.66 -9.17 33.51
CA SER A 125 2.20 -9.16 33.45
C SER A 125 1.73 -8.44 32.19
N ALA A 126 0.68 -8.97 31.55
CA ALA A 126 0.09 -8.41 30.34
C ALA A 126 -0.26 -6.92 30.46
N ASP A 127 -0.54 -6.44 31.68
CA ASP A 127 -0.85 -5.04 31.98
C ASP A 127 0.32 -4.07 31.70
N VAL A 128 1.57 -4.51 31.88
CA VAL A 128 2.76 -3.66 31.61
C VAL A 128 3.04 -3.60 30.11
N VAL A 129 2.82 -4.71 29.40
CA VAL A 129 2.94 -4.77 27.94
C VAL A 129 1.84 -3.94 27.27
N HIS A 130 0.62 -3.95 27.80
CA HIS A 130 -0.46 -3.10 27.30
C HIS A 130 -0.19 -1.60 27.51
N LYS A 131 0.28 -1.19 28.69
CA LYS A 131 0.60 0.22 28.95
C LYS A 131 1.79 0.73 28.14
N GLN A 132 2.84 -0.08 27.96
CA GLN A 132 3.92 0.28 27.05
C GLN A 132 3.45 0.34 25.59
N ASN A 133 2.56 -0.54 25.16
CA ASN A 133 2.02 -0.51 23.79
C ASN A 133 1.09 0.69 23.55
N GLU A 134 0.32 1.12 24.55
CA GLU A 134 -0.51 2.34 24.46
C GLU A 134 0.35 3.62 24.47
N GLU A 135 1.35 3.72 25.35
CA GLU A 135 2.31 4.85 25.35
C GLU A 135 3.16 4.89 24.08
N LEU A 136 3.51 3.73 23.50
CA LEU A 136 4.22 3.64 22.22
C LEU A 136 3.30 4.00 21.05
N ALA A 137 2.03 3.59 21.08
CA ALA A 137 1.05 3.94 20.05
C ALA A 137 0.73 5.44 20.07
N GLU A 138 0.49 6.04 21.23
CA GLU A 138 0.25 7.48 21.36
C GLU A 138 1.51 8.30 21.01
N ASN A 139 2.71 7.86 21.40
CA ASN A 139 3.96 8.53 21.00
C ASN A 139 4.31 8.32 19.52
N GLN A 140 3.91 7.23 18.87
CA GLN A 140 4.08 7.05 17.41
C GLN A 140 3.10 7.92 16.62
N ILE A 141 1.86 8.08 17.10
CA ILE A 141 0.85 8.94 16.49
C ILE A 141 1.25 10.42 16.62
N GLN A 142 1.92 10.83 17.70
CA GLN A 142 2.41 12.21 17.88
C GLN A 142 3.78 12.49 17.25
N ARG A 143 4.63 11.46 17.03
CA ARG A 143 5.96 11.63 16.40
C ARG A 143 5.97 11.49 14.88
N THR A 144 4.94 10.93 14.26
CA THR A 144 4.77 11.01 12.81
C THR A 144 4.27 12.41 12.48
N SER A 145 5.20 13.37 12.47
CA SER A 145 4.92 14.68 11.92
C SER A 145 4.38 14.50 10.51
N HIS A 146 3.36 15.29 10.12
CA HIS A 146 2.83 15.35 8.75
C HIS A 146 3.92 15.41 7.66
N GLN A 147 5.14 15.79 8.03
CA GLN A 147 6.32 15.90 7.18
C GLN A 147 6.85 14.54 6.66
N ASP A 148 6.78 13.46 7.45
CA ASP A 148 7.50 12.22 7.13
C ASP A 148 6.81 11.40 6.02
N TYR A 149 5.49 11.56 5.84
CA TYR A 149 4.72 10.88 4.81
C TYR A 149 5.08 11.30 3.38
N TYR A 150 5.76 12.44 3.21
CA TYR A 150 6.02 13.06 1.90
C TYR A 150 7.48 12.97 1.42
N THR A 151 8.33 12.22 2.12
CA THR A 151 9.79 12.28 1.90
C THR A 151 10.26 11.54 0.63
N THR A 152 9.46 10.64 0.04
CA THR A 152 9.86 9.95 -1.19
C THR A 152 9.51 10.78 -2.43
N GLN A 153 10.53 11.38 -3.04
CA GLN A 153 10.41 12.02 -4.36
C GLN A 153 10.01 10.99 -5.43
N VAL A 154 8.87 11.22 -6.10
CA VAL A 154 8.38 10.35 -7.17
C VAL A 154 9.32 10.32 -8.37
N VAL A 155 9.96 11.45 -8.69
CA VAL A 155 10.95 11.57 -9.77
C VAL A 155 12.27 12.02 -9.15
N PRO A 156 13.17 11.08 -8.82
CA PRO A 156 14.47 11.41 -8.23
C PRO A 156 15.29 12.33 -9.15
N ASP A 157 16.13 13.19 -8.58
CA ASP A 157 17.00 14.09 -9.34
C ASP A 157 18.00 13.37 -10.25
N THR A 158 18.25 12.09 -10.00
CA THR A 158 19.10 11.23 -10.84
C THR A 158 18.43 10.81 -12.15
N VAL A 159 17.11 10.93 -12.26
CA VAL A 159 16.35 10.58 -13.46
C VAL A 159 16.19 11.82 -14.34
N PRO A 160 16.63 11.79 -15.62
CA PRO A 160 16.38 12.88 -16.55
C PRO A 160 14.89 13.21 -16.60
N SER A 161 14.53 14.45 -16.30
CA SER A 161 13.14 14.89 -16.17
C SER A 161 12.87 16.17 -16.95
N ARG A 162 11.58 16.51 -17.12
CA ARG A 162 11.09 17.75 -17.70
C ARG A 162 9.88 18.25 -16.92
N TRP A 163 9.59 19.53 -17.03
CA TRP A 163 8.35 20.12 -16.55
C TRP A 163 7.27 19.97 -17.62
N GLU A 164 6.17 19.29 -17.29
CA GLU A 164 5.04 19.09 -18.18
C GLU A 164 3.84 19.88 -17.67
N ARG A 165 3.18 20.63 -18.56
CA ARG A 165 2.00 21.42 -18.22
C ARG A 165 0.81 20.48 -18.01
N VAL A 166 0.13 20.60 -16.87
CA VAL A 166 -0.99 19.70 -16.51
C VAL A 166 -2.33 20.39 -16.31
N ALA A 167 -2.36 21.66 -15.90
CA ALA A 167 -3.61 22.38 -15.65
C ALA A 167 -3.39 23.90 -15.71
N ASN A 168 -4.46 24.67 -15.91
CA ASN A 168 -4.46 26.10 -15.62
C ASN A 168 -4.78 26.34 -14.14
N LEU A 169 -4.13 27.31 -13.50
CA LEU A 169 -4.38 27.62 -12.09
C LEU A 169 -5.84 27.98 -11.80
N ASN A 170 -6.52 28.62 -12.77
CA ASN A 170 -7.92 29.03 -12.61
C ASN A 170 -8.91 27.86 -12.74
N GLU A 171 -8.48 26.71 -13.28
CA GLU A 171 -9.34 25.53 -13.47
C GLU A 171 -9.49 24.72 -12.18
N VAL A 172 -8.55 24.83 -11.24
CA VAL A 172 -8.52 23.96 -10.05
C VAL A 172 -9.67 24.25 -9.08
N GLY A 173 -10.02 25.52 -8.90
CA GLY A 173 -11.12 25.94 -8.03
C GLY A 173 -11.02 25.33 -6.63
N ALA A 174 -12.17 24.90 -6.07
CA ALA A 174 -12.25 24.20 -4.79
C ALA A 174 -12.24 22.65 -4.93
N GLY A 175 -12.01 22.15 -6.15
CA GLY A 175 -12.07 20.73 -6.47
C GLY A 175 -10.68 20.15 -6.77
N ALA A 176 -10.68 19.01 -7.46
CA ALA A 176 -9.49 18.39 -8.00
C ALA A 176 -9.54 18.36 -9.54
N VAL A 177 -8.43 18.76 -10.17
CA VAL A 177 -8.26 18.64 -11.63
C VAL A 177 -7.40 17.43 -11.92
N ARG A 178 -7.97 16.45 -12.63
CA ARG A 178 -7.24 15.28 -13.09
C ARG A 178 -6.34 15.64 -14.26
N PHE A 179 -5.15 15.05 -14.30
CA PHE A 179 -4.25 15.09 -15.45
C PHE A 179 -3.61 13.72 -15.69
N GLU A 180 -3.11 13.53 -16.91
CA GLU A 180 -2.40 12.33 -17.32
C GLU A 180 -1.13 12.75 -18.06
N THR A 181 -0.04 12.06 -17.74
CA THR A 181 1.24 12.17 -18.45
C THR A 181 1.57 10.81 -19.04
N HIS A 182 2.61 10.74 -19.86
CA HIS A 182 3.10 9.45 -20.35
C HIS A 182 3.62 8.50 -19.25
N ALA A 183 3.94 8.99 -18.05
CA ALA A 183 4.54 8.20 -16.98
C ALA A 183 3.54 7.83 -15.87
N PHE A 184 2.55 8.69 -15.62
CA PHE A 184 1.57 8.51 -14.55
C PHE A 184 0.37 9.45 -14.70
N ALA A 185 -0.72 9.11 -14.01
CA ALA A 185 -1.88 9.97 -13.80
C ALA A 185 -1.83 10.62 -12.42
N GLY A 186 -2.45 11.79 -12.28
CA GLY A 186 -2.49 12.52 -11.02
C GLY A 186 -3.65 13.51 -10.92
N TYR A 187 -3.72 14.15 -9.77
CA TYR A 187 -4.66 15.23 -9.49
C TYR A 187 -3.91 16.45 -8.99
N VAL A 188 -4.44 17.62 -9.34
CA VAL A 188 -4.03 18.92 -8.80
C VAL A 188 -5.17 19.48 -7.95
N VAL A 189 -4.85 19.94 -6.75
CA VAL A 189 -5.77 20.63 -5.83
C VAL A 189 -5.12 21.92 -5.31
N LEU A 190 -5.94 22.86 -4.85
CA LEU A 190 -5.46 24.02 -4.10
C LEU A 190 -5.57 23.78 -2.61
N ARG A 191 -4.59 24.28 -1.86
CA ARG A 191 -4.60 24.25 -0.41
C ARG A 191 -5.49 25.37 0.16
N ASP A 192 -6.45 24.98 0.99
CA ASP A 192 -7.36 25.90 1.67
C ASP A 192 -6.69 26.54 2.90
N GLN A 193 -7.25 27.65 3.41
CA GLN A 193 -6.67 28.44 4.51
C GLN A 193 -6.87 27.81 5.90
N ASP A 194 -7.86 26.93 6.04
CA ASP A 194 -8.33 26.41 7.34
C ASP A 194 -7.54 25.18 7.83
N ASP A 195 -6.54 24.71 7.08
CA ASP A 195 -5.78 23.48 7.37
C ASP A 195 -4.47 23.72 8.14
N GLY A 196 -4.28 24.94 8.67
CA GLY A 196 -3.09 25.30 9.46
C GLY A 196 -1.83 25.50 8.63
N ALA A 197 -1.92 25.53 7.29
CA ALA A 197 -0.77 25.77 6.44
C ALA A 197 -0.33 27.24 6.41
N GLU A 198 0.97 27.44 6.24
CA GLU A 198 1.57 28.78 6.19
C GLU A 198 1.15 29.59 4.94
N LYS A 199 0.59 28.94 3.89
CA LYS A 199 0.24 29.58 2.61
C LYS A 199 -1.01 28.97 1.95
N THR A 200 -2.14 29.67 2.09
CA THR A 200 -3.35 29.45 1.27
C THR A 200 -3.04 29.58 -0.22
N GLY A 201 -3.66 28.73 -1.04
CA GLY A 201 -3.51 28.77 -2.50
C GLY A 201 -2.24 28.09 -3.02
N GLU A 202 -1.51 27.38 -2.15
CA GLU A 202 -0.45 26.47 -2.59
C GLU A 202 -1.04 25.36 -3.48
N VAL A 203 -0.40 25.10 -4.62
CA VAL A 203 -0.78 24.03 -5.52
C VAL A 203 -0.19 22.71 -5.02
N VAL A 204 -1.07 21.75 -4.76
CA VAL A 204 -0.72 20.39 -4.38
C VAL A 204 -1.01 19.46 -5.55
N ALA A 205 -0.01 18.68 -5.97
CA ALA A 205 -0.21 17.60 -6.92
C ALA A 205 0.10 16.25 -6.27
N VAL A 206 -0.78 15.28 -6.48
CA VAL A 206 -0.66 13.91 -5.97
C VAL A 206 -0.81 12.89 -7.10
N MET A 207 -0.13 11.75 -6.99
CA MET A 207 -0.37 10.63 -7.90
C MET A 207 -1.77 10.06 -7.70
N ALA A 208 -2.42 9.67 -8.79
CA ALA A 208 -3.71 8.99 -8.74
C ALA A 208 -3.57 7.51 -8.37
N THR A 209 -2.35 6.99 -8.23
CA THR A 209 -2.09 5.57 -7.96
C THR A 209 -2.22 5.29 -6.45
N CYS A 210 -3.16 4.41 -6.09
CA CYS A 210 -3.32 3.95 -4.72
C CYS A 210 -2.09 3.15 -4.27
N PRO A 211 -1.47 3.49 -3.12
CA PRO A 211 -0.24 2.85 -2.65
C PRO A 211 -0.45 1.40 -2.16
N HIS A 212 -1.69 0.91 -2.11
CA HIS A 212 -1.95 -0.49 -1.79
C HIS A 212 -1.56 -1.44 -2.93
N MET A 213 -2.31 -1.38 -4.04
CA MET A 213 -2.14 -2.30 -5.18
C MET A 213 -2.19 -1.60 -6.54
N GLY A 214 -2.04 -0.27 -6.56
CA GLY A 214 -1.88 0.49 -7.80
C GLY A 214 -3.17 0.89 -8.52
N CYS A 215 -4.36 0.62 -7.95
CA CYS A 215 -5.62 1.10 -8.51
C CYS A 215 -5.64 2.64 -8.62
N LEU A 216 -6.30 3.19 -9.64
CA LEU A 216 -6.45 4.64 -9.76
C LEU A 216 -7.56 5.14 -8.83
N VAL A 217 -7.22 6.05 -7.93
CA VAL A 217 -8.18 6.72 -7.05
C VAL A 217 -9.03 7.72 -7.83
N GLN A 218 -10.25 7.92 -7.36
CA GLN A 218 -11.23 8.82 -7.96
C GLN A 218 -11.53 9.95 -6.98
N TRP A 219 -11.68 11.16 -7.52
CA TRP A 219 -12.09 12.32 -6.71
C TRP A 219 -13.58 12.25 -6.40
N ASP A 220 -13.92 12.38 -5.13
CA ASP A 220 -15.28 12.55 -4.62
C ASP A 220 -15.47 14.04 -4.30
N SER A 221 -16.33 14.72 -5.06
CA SER A 221 -16.57 16.16 -4.90
C SER A 221 -17.37 16.50 -3.65
N ASP A 222 -18.21 15.57 -3.20
CA ASP A 222 -19.15 15.80 -2.10
C ASP A 222 -18.39 15.68 -0.76
N GLU A 223 -17.58 14.63 -0.64
CA GLU A 223 -16.76 14.38 0.54
C GLU A 223 -15.37 15.05 0.46
N ARG A 224 -15.02 15.64 -0.69
CA ARG A 224 -13.72 16.29 -0.98
C ARG A 224 -12.53 15.41 -0.61
N CYS A 225 -12.57 14.17 -1.08
CA CYS A 225 -11.57 13.15 -0.80
C CYS A 225 -11.26 12.33 -2.05
N PHE A 226 -10.22 11.53 -2.00
CA PHE A 226 -9.95 10.51 -3.00
C PHE A 226 -10.39 9.14 -2.50
N ALA A 227 -11.25 8.48 -3.26
CA ALA A 227 -11.73 7.13 -2.96
C ALA A 227 -11.09 6.13 -3.93
N CYS A 228 -10.51 5.07 -3.38
CA CYS A 228 -10.02 3.94 -4.15
C CYS A 228 -11.18 2.94 -4.40
N PRO A 229 -11.57 2.68 -5.66
CA PRO A 229 -12.72 1.84 -5.98
C PRO A 229 -12.50 0.35 -5.69
N CYS A 230 -11.26 -0.07 -5.41
CA CYS A 230 -10.88 -1.47 -5.26
C CYS A 230 -11.19 -2.05 -3.87
N HIS A 231 -11.02 -1.29 -2.80
CA HIS A 231 -11.27 -1.75 -1.43
C HIS A 231 -11.55 -0.58 -0.46
N GLY A 232 -12.00 0.56 -0.99
CA GLY A 232 -12.42 1.70 -0.17
C GLY A 232 -11.30 2.42 0.56
N GLY A 233 -10.07 2.39 0.03
CA GLY A 233 -9.01 3.25 0.56
C GLY A 233 -9.41 4.73 0.39
N LEU A 234 -9.49 5.47 1.50
CA LEU A 234 -9.85 6.88 1.51
C LEU A 234 -8.64 7.74 1.81
N PHE A 235 -8.46 8.78 1.01
CA PHE A 235 -7.39 9.75 1.18
C PHE A 235 -8.00 11.15 1.22
N SER A 236 -7.47 12.02 2.08
CA SER A 236 -7.82 13.43 2.12
C SER A 236 -7.58 14.05 0.75
N LYS A 237 -8.17 15.22 0.48
CA LYS A 237 -7.86 16.00 -0.73
C LYS A 237 -6.36 16.29 -0.93
N TYR A 238 -5.54 16.13 0.11
CA TYR A 238 -4.10 16.32 0.07
C TYR A 238 -3.30 15.01 -0.03
N GLY A 239 -3.99 13.88 -0.10
CA GLY A 239 -3.43 12.54 -0.28
C GLY A 239 -3.12 11.80 1.01
N GLU A 240 -3.42 12.34 2.19
CA GLU A 240 -3.19 11.63 3.46
C GLU A 240 -4.24 10.54 3.66
N PRO A 241 -3.89 9.36 4.18
CA PRO A 241 -4.89 8.34 4.49
C PRO A 241 -5.86 8.88 5.55
N MET A 242 -7.15 8.77 5.30
CA MET A 242 -8.18 9.13 6.26
C MET A 242 -8.41 7.98 7.25
N GLN A 243 -8.75 8.30 8.50
CA GLN A 243 -9.08 7.28 9.50
C GLN A 243 -10.21 6.39 8.99
N GLY A 244 -9.92 5.10 8.89
CA GLY A 244 -10.79 4.06 8.37
C GLY A 244 -10.21 2.68 8.70
N PRO A 245 -10.89 1.57 8.36
CA PRO A 245 -10.52 0.22 8.79
C PRO A 245 -9.17 -0.28 8.25
N VAL A 246 -8.54 0.45 7.33
CA VAL A 246 -7.28 0.10 6.66
C VAL A 246 -6.08 0.83 7.29
N MET A 247 -5.61 0.29 8.42
CA MET A 247 -4.47 0.78 9.22
C MET A 247 -3.08 0.74 8.53
N TYR A 248 -2.99 0.32 7.27
CA TYR A 248 -1.71 0.06 6.56
C TYR A 248 -1.50 0.94 5.32
N LEU A 249 -2.40 1.88 5.02
CA LEU A 249 -2.24 2.77 3.86
C LEU A 249 -1.22 3.88 4.17
N THR A 250 -0.32 4.11 3.22
CA THR A 250 0.53 5.31 3.19
C THR A 250 -0.16 6.42 2.41
N ALA A 251 0.36 7.65 2.48
CA ALA A 251 -0.17 8.77 1.71
C ALA A 251 0.03 8.58 0.19
N LEU A 252 -0.83 9.20 -0.61
CA LEU A 252 -0.63 9.33 -2.05
C LEU A 252 0.68 10.09 -2.30
N PRO A 253 1.57 9.58 -3.19
CA PRO A 253 2.83 10.24 -3.46
C PRO A 253 2.63 11.68 -3.98
N ARG A 254 3.35 12.63 -3.37
CA ARG A 254 3.37 14.04 -3.80
C ARG A 254 4.25 14.20 -5.03
N LEU A 255 3.77 15.02 -5.96
CA LEU A 255 4.51 15.40 -7.15
C LEU A 255 5.10 16.79 -6.97
N GLU A 256 6.31 16.99 -7.49
CA GLU A 256 6.91 18.32 -7.53
C GLU A 256 6.11 19.21 -8.48
N THR A 257 5.69 20.38 -7.99
CA THR A 257 4.89 21.35 -8.74
C THR A 257 5.65 22.64 -9.00
N ARG A 258 5.32 23.31 -10.10
CA ARG A 258 5.81 24.64 -10.43
C ARG A 258 4.70 25.42 -11.12
N ILE A 259 4.54 26.68 -10.73
CA ILE A 259 3.55 27.60 -11.32
C ILE A 259 4.28 28.64 -12.16
N GLN A 260 3.86 28.81 -13.42
CA GLN A 260 4.35 29.85 -14.33
C GLN A 260 3.26 30.32 -15.28
N ASP A 261 3.11 31.64 -15.44
CA ASP A 261 2.14 32.24 -16.37
C ASP A 261 0.71 31.67 -16.20
N ASN A 262 0.29 31.49 -14.95
CA ASN A 262 -0.99 30.90 -14.57
C ASN A 262 -1.19 29.43 -15.01
N GLN A 263 -0.10 28.75 -15.36
CA GLN A 263 -0.09 27.32 -15.69
C GLN A 263 0.61 26.54 -14.59
N ILE A 264 0.08 25.35 -14.32
CA ILE A 264 0.63 24.39 -13.38
C ILE A 264 1.43 23.36 -14.16
N TYR A 265 2.65 23.13 -13.70
CA TYR A 265 3.56 22.13 -14.22
C TYR A 265 3.88 21.11 -13.14
N VAL A 266 4.07 19.86 -13.55
CA VAL A 266 4.62 18.80 -12.71
C VAL A 266 5.91 18.27 -13.32
N LYS A 267 6.82 17.79 -12.46
CA LYS A 267 8.06 17.14 -12.90
C LYS A 267 7.76 15.72 -13.35
N VAL A 268 8.12 15.40 -14.59
CA VAL A 268 7.86 14.09 -15.23
C VAL A 268 9.20 13.54 -15.75
N PRO A 269 9.49 12.23 -15.61
CA PRO A 269 10.67 11.64 -16.24
C PRO A 269 10.63 11.84 -17.75
N ARG A 270 11.78 11.91 -18.41
CA ARG A 270 11.85 11.93 -19.87
C ARG A 270 11.66 10.50 -20.37
N SER A 271 10.73 10.32 -21.29
CA SER A 271 10.57 9.08 -22.04
C SER A 271 11.90 8.77 -22.73
N GLY A 272 12.49 7.61 -22.43
CA GLY A 272 13.75 7.17 -23.02
C GLY A 272 13.57 6.77 -24.48
N ALA A 273 13.45 7.74 -25.39
CA ALA A 273 13.74 7.49 -26.79
C ALA A 273 15.25 7.62 -26.97
N THR A 274 15.96 6.52 -26.73
CA THR A 274 17.33 6.35 -27.19
C THR A 274 17.27 6.27 -28.73
N THR A 275 17.46 7.41 -29.40
CA THR A 275 17.80 7.47 -30.82
C THR A 275 19.26 7.15 -31.03
#